data_AF-A0A067BW58-F1
#
_entry.id   AF-A0A067BW58-F1
#
_cell.length_a   1.000
_cell.length_b   1.000
_cell.length_c   1.000
_cell.angle_alpha   90.00
_cell.angle_beta   90.00
_cell.angle_gamma   90.00
#
_symmetry.space_group_name_H-M   'P 1'
#
loop_
_entity.id
_entity.type
_entity.pdbx_description
1 polymer ?
#
loop_
_entity_poly.entity_id
_entity_poly.type
_entity_poly.pdbx_seq_one_letter_code
_entity_poly.pdbx_strand_id
1 'polypeptide(L)'
;MPSPVTLGAYAVETPRDDSASPKARSPRRFKLVIGVLLVCGVVMAAVGASIYVFRTKVSTNAGDIVTNLQQSPAIRLTLTAKRASMAFNGKTSAQIYIVPRTASSPSFAFDAILSQVGPDMTQTYLLRDNRAYYSLSHNDVVVDAGCLDASQLPPIELLESSLSTANVVDATSGDVISASDCPDGKLLHLTFAGEAYVFCNSENNKLTRASSPDLDIAVEYLADVSSVPSMDVPAGLSCPVVVGPSQPAPAATLLQTSAAVSSALFGAPRVATVSKSSCACKSTPKPCLFVHGVGERSSAPLADSYAGNWGSIEEHAPCCSSIKFAHFDTNTRSWTNETLQQEFCDAAQVVSGSPSPAINNLLLVTYSMGNLIAGAAIHNNKCNFGKDVTWVSLASPMQGSKTSNEIETQCAGGSLQWILTKAGRCPTTEGYLSIRHQSTVSGEMRAQFAAAQAVRAKYANRLLCGTNAFGITSGKSLEVLVVGKISHHDDPTYDGFVDFSSCSQGFDRTKFGTDAATALHYEASINHYDSSFLNGDGWWGADRKPVKWFECAL
;
A
#
# COMPACT_ATOMS: atom_id res chain seq x y z
N MET A 1 98.82 43.89 79.96
CA MET A 1 98.35 43.03 81.08
C MET A 1 97.07 42.36 80.63
N PRO A 2 96.88 41.07 80.95
CA PRO A 2 96.91 40.01 79.94
C PRO A 2 95.54 39.45 79.53
N SER A 3 95.57 38.69 78.43
CA SER A 3 94.60 37.73 77.84
C SER A 3 93.94 36.78 78.88
N PRO A 4 93.11 35.75 78.52
CA PRO A 4 92.64 35.23 77.21
C PRO A 4 91.11 34.90 77.23
N VAL A 5 90.44 34.29 76.24
CA VAL A 5 90.38 32.83 75.97
C VAL A 5 89.61 32.59 74.65
N THR A 6 90.26 31.83 73.78
CA THR A 6 89.81 31.13 72.57
C THR A 6 89.05 29.84 72.91
N LEU A 7 88.09 29.44 72.06
CA LEU A 7 87.71 28.05 71.68
C LEU A 7 86.37 28.13 70.92
N GLY A 8 86.09 27.44 69.80
CA GLY A 8 86.78 26.39 69.07
C GLY A 8 86.07 26.17 67.72
N ALA A 9 86.78 25.46 66.83
CA ALA A 9 86.50 25.26 65.41
C ALA A 9 85.33 24.31 65.09
N TYR A 10 84.77 24.39 63.87
CA TYR A 10 84.46 23.23 63.00
C TYR A 10 84.47 23.61 61.50
N ALA A 11 85.00 22.66 60.69
CA ALA A 11 85.32 22.57 59.24
C ALA A 11 84.37 23.26 58.24
N VAL A 12 84.81 23.92 57.16
CA VAL A 12 85.55 23.50 55.92
C VAL A 12 84.79 22.50 55.04
N GLU A 13 84.15 22.99 53.97
CA GLU A 13 84.36 22.58 52.56
C GLU A 13 83.47 23.40 51.60
N THR A 14 84.08 24.24 50.77
CA THR A 14 83.44 24.94 49.63
C THR A 14 83.73 24.15 48.34
N PRO A 15 82.70 23.67 47.60
CA PRO A 15 82.92 23.11 46.27
C PRO A 15 83.04 24.20 45.21
N ARG A 16 83.89 23.87 44.23
CA ARG A 16 84.28 24.62 43.03
C ARG A 16 83.10 25.11 42.18
N ASP A 17 83.35 26.25 41.53
CA ASP A 17 82.69 26.71 40.32
C ASP A 17 82.69 25.61 39.24
N ASP A 18 81.50 25.16 38.85
CA ASP A 18 81.22 24.59 37.54
C ASP A 18 80.08 25.40 36.90
N SER A 19 80.46 26.45 36.19
CA SER A 19 79.58 27.18 35.27
C SER A 19 79.16 26.28 34.10
N ALA A 20 78.10 25.51 34.29
CA ALA A 20 77.40 24.83 33.20
C ALA A 20 76.44 25.82 32.50
N SER A 21 76.76 26.14 31.25
CA SER A 21 75.94 26.95 30.34
C SER A 21 74.45 26.56 30.36
N PRO A 22 73.50 27.51 30.28
CA PRO A 22 72.09 27.18 30.14
C PRO A 22 71.90 26.43 28.82
N LYS A 23 71.54 25.14 28.89
CA LYS A 23 71.07 24.39 27.72
C LYS A 23 69.88 25.13 27.14
N ALA A 24 70.08 25.79 26.00
CA ALA A 24 69.01 26.37 25.20
C ALA A 24 67.90 25.31 25.03
N ARG A 25 66.73 25.55 25.63
CA ARG A 25 65.54 24.72 25.39
C ARG A 25 65.27 24.79 23.90
N SER A 26 65.55 23.67 23.21
CA SER A 26 65.53 23.62 21.76
C SER A 26 64.14 24.02 21.22
N PRO A 27 64.06 24.89 20.20
CA PRO A 27 62.80 25.31 19.59
C PRO A 27 62.06 24.15 18.89
N ARG A 28 62.68 22.97 18.76
CA ARG A 28 62.02 21.76 18.24
C ARG A 28 60.99 21.19 19.21
N ARG A 29 61.22 21.23 20.52
CA ARG A 29 60.24 20.66 21.49
C ARG A 29 58.97 21.51 21.57
N PHE A 30 59.10 22.83 21.50
CA PHE A 30 57.96 23.75 21.50
C PHE A 30 57.16 23.67 20.18
N LYS A 31 57.85 23.57 19.03
CA LYS A 31 57.21 23.31 17.72
C LYS A 31 56.49 21.95 17.67
N LEU A 32 57.02 20.92 18.32
CA LEU A 32 56.42 19.59 18.39
C LEU A 32 55.19 19.57 19.31
N VAL A 33 55.24 20.26 20.45
CA VAL A 33 54.06 20.43 21.33
C VAL A 33 52.96 21.26 20.65
N ILE A 34 53.31 22.36 19.98
CA ILE A 34 52.34 23.13 19.18
C ILE A 34 51.77 22.27 18.04
N GLY A 35 52.61 21.49 17.34
CA GLY A 35 52.17 20.57 16.31
C GLY A 35 51.19 19.51 16.82
N VAL A 36 51.47 18.91 17.98
CA VAL A 36 50.57 17.94 18.63
C VAL A 36 49.27 18.61 19.07
N LEU A 37 49.30 19.79 19.67
CA LEU A 37 48.09 20.53 20.07
C LEU A 37 47.22 20.94 18.87
N LEU A 38 47.83 21.35 17.75
CA LEU A 38 47.12 21.66 16.52
C LEU A 38 46.48 20.41 15.91
N VAL A 39 47.19 19.28 15.86
CA VAL A 39 46.63 18.00 15.39
C VAL A 39 45.50 17.52 16.29
N CYS A 40 45.66 17.57 17.61
CA CYS A 40 44.60 17.24 18.56
C CYS A 40 43.38 18.16 18.40
N GLY A 41 43.59 19.46 18.20
CA GLY A 41 42.51 20.42 17.95
C GLY A 41 41.74 20.11 16.66
N VAL A 42 42.45 19.80 15.58
CA VAL A 42 41.83 19.41 14.29
C VAL A 42 41.06 18.08 14.43
N VAL A 43 41.62 17.10 15.15
CA VAL A 43 40.94 15.81 15.39
C VAL A 43 39.68 16.02 16.23
N MET A 44 39.73 16.81 17.30
CA MET A 44 38.56 17.09 18.13
C MET A 44 37.48 17.86 17.37
N ALA A 45 37.87 18.82 16.52
CA ALA A 45 36.94 19.54 15.65
C ALA A 45 36.31 18.60 14.60
N ALA A 46 37.09 17.71 13.98
CA ALA A 46 36.59 16.73 13.02
C ALA A 46 35.65 15.69 13.67
N VAL A 47 35.97 15.22 14.88
CA VAL A 47 35.10 14.34 15.68
C VAL A 47 33.83 15.08 16.07
N GLY A 48 33.93 16.33 16.54
CA GLY A 48 32.77 17.17 16.86
C GLY A 48 31.86 17.39 15.64
N ALA A 49 32.44 17.71 14.48
CA ALA A 49 31.71 17.84 13.22
C ALA A 49 31.05 16.52 12.80
N SER A 50 31.75 15.39 12.95
CA SER A 50 31.20 14.06 12.62
C SER A 50 30.04 13.68 13.54
N ILE A 51 30.13 13.97 14.84
CA ILE A 51 29.04 13.74 15.80
C ILE A 51 27.87 14.69 15.50
N TYR A 52 28.14 15.95 15.18
CA TYR A 52 27.12 16.93 14.80
C TYR A 52 26.37 16.48 13.54
N VAL A 53 27.08 16.07 12.49
CA VAL A 53 26.48 15.54 11.26
C VAL A 53 25.76 14.24 11.53
N PHE A 54 26.33 13.33 12.32
CA PHE A 54 25.61 12.13 12.71
C PHE A 54 24.27 12.48 13.37
N ARG A 55 24.26 13.37 14.36
CA ARG A 55 23.03 13.76 15.06
C ARG A 55 22.04 14.51 14.18
N THR A 56 22.49 15.39 13.29
CA THR A 56 21.61 16.28 12.52
C THR A 56 21.20 15.71 11.17
N LYS A 57 22.07 14.93 10.53
CA LYS A 57 21.91 14.46 9.16
C LYS A 57 21.81 12.94 9.04
N VAL A 58 22.20 12.13 10.01
CA VAL A 58 22.16 10.66 9.89
C VAL A 58 21.16 10.02 10.85
N SER A 59 21.15 10.43 12.11
CA SER A 59 20.25 9.93 13.13
C SER A 59 18.81 10.34 12.84
N THR A 60 17.95 9.33 12.71
CA THR A 60 16.50 9.49 12.57
C THR A 60 15.83 9.91 13.88
N ASN A 61 16.49 9.64 15.02
CA ASN A 61 15.92 9.76 16.36
C ASN A 61 14.64 8.90 16.53
N ALA A 62 14.56 7.76 15.85
CA ALA A 62 13.39 6.87 15.88
C ALA A 62 12.96 6.48 17.30
N GLY A 63 13.92 6.18 18.20
CA GLY A 63 13.62 5.86 19.60
C GLY A 63 12.97 7.02 20.37
N ASP A 64 13.43 8.25 20.14
CA ASP A 64 12.85 9.45 20.76
C ASP A 64 11.46 9.74 20.17
N ILE A 65 11.27 9.53 18.87
CA ILE A 65 9.96 9.65 18.20
C ILE A 65 8.96 8.67 18.82
N VAL A 66 9.32 7.39 18.92
CA VAL A 66 8.47 6.36 19.54
C VAL A 66 8.19 6.70 21.01
N THR A 67 9.19 7.17 21.75
CA THR A 67 9.02 7.62 23.14
C THR A 67 8.01 8.76 23.24
N ASN A 68 8.12 9.78 22.39
CA ASN A 68 7.17 10.89 22.34
C ASN A 68 5.77 10.42 21.98
N LEU A 69 5.61 9.53 21.00
CA LEU A 69 4.31 8.94 20.66
C LEU A 69 3.72 8.22 21.88
N GLN A 70 4.51 7.39 22.56
CA GLN A 70 4.08 6.58 23.70
C GLN A 70 3.73 7.40 24.96
N GLN A 71 4.38 8.54 25.17
CA GLN A 71 4.16 9.42 26.33
C GLN A 71 3.02 10.42 26.13
N SER A 72 2.41 10.46 24.95
CA SER A 72 1.36 11.41 24.64
C SER A 72 0.02 10.98 25.20
N PRO A 73 -0.80 11.91 25.76
CA PRO A 73 -2.15 11.55 26.23
C PRO A 73 -3.04 11.03 25.10
N ALA A 74 -3.03 11.72 23.96
CA ALA A 74 -3.64 11.26 22.72
C ALA A 74 -2.97 11.93 21.51
N ILE A 75 -3.13 11.31 20.35
CA ILE A 75 -2.65 11.82 19.07
C ILE A 75 -3.82 11.84 18.10
N ARG A 76 -4.03 12.97 17.41
CA ARG A 76 -4.98 13.08 16.30
C ARG A 76 -4.22 13.07 14.98
N LEU A 77 -4.52 12.09 14.15
CA LEU A 77 -4.10 12.05 12.76
C LEU A 77 -5.23 12.58 11.90
N THR A 78 -4.93 13.56 11.04
CA THR A 78 -5.84 13.96 9.95
C THR A 78 -5.26 13.46 8.66
N LEU A 79 -5.93 12.49 8.06
CA LEU A 79 -5.58 11.89 6.78
C LEU A 79 -6.34 12.61 5.67
N THR A 80 -5.66 12.93 4.57
CA THR A 80 -6.24 13.56 3.38
C THR A 80 -5.77 12.84 2.13
N ALA A 81 -6.68 12.17 1.44
CA ALA A 81 -6.43 11.53 0.16
C ALA A 81 -6.25 12.58 -0.94
N LYS A 82 -5.20 12.37 -1.75
CA LYS A 82 -4.88 13.21 -2.91
C LYS A 82 -5.68 12.85 -4.15
N ARG A 83 -6.44 11.75 -4.10
CA ARG A 83 -7.14 11.15 -5.24
C ARG A 83 -8.59 10.89 -4.90
N ALA A 84 -9.49 11.22 -5.82
CA ALA A 84 -10.92 11.02 -5.65
C ALA A 84 -11.30 9.53 -5.56
N SER A 85 -10.55 8.66 -6.25
CA SER A 85 -10.71 7.20 -6.17
C SER A 85 -10.53 6.65 -4.75
N MET A 86 -9.89 7.39 -3.85
CA MET A 86 -9.73 7.02 -2.44
C MET A 86 -10.82 7.63 -1.55
N ALA A 87 -11.98 8.01 -2.07
CA ALA A 87 -13.05 8.49 -1.19
C ALA A 87 -13.55 7.36 -0.28
N PHE A 88 -13.40 7.53 1.03
CA PHE A 88 -13.90 6.60 2.04
C PHE A 88 -15.19 7.14 2.66
N ASN A 89 -16.27 6.36 2.57
CA ASN A 89 -17.62 6.75 2.98
C ASN A 89 -18.03 8.14 2.42
N GLY A 90 -17.68 8.40 1.14
CA GLY A 90 -17.98 9.65 0.43
C GLY A 90 -17.06 10.83 0.75
N LYS A 91 -15.99 10.66 1.54
CA LYS A 91 -15.04 11.75 1.86
C LYS A 91 -13.60 11.37 1.57
N THR A 92 -12.80 12.35 1.18
CA THR A 92 -11.36 12.21 0.95
C THR A 92 -10.53 12.57 2.19
N SER A 93 -11.17 12.87 3.32
CA SER A 93 -10.47 13.14 4.58
C SER A 93 -11.14 12.44 5.75
N ALA A 94 -10.30 12.00 6.69
CA ALA A 94 -10.71 11.27 7.88
C ALA A 94 -9.80 11.62 9.06
N GLN A 95 -10.35 11.49 10.27
CA GLN A 95 -9.60 11.70 11.51
C GLN A 95 -9.47 10.39 12.27
N ILE A 96 -8.25 10.07 12.70
CA ILE A 96 -7.94 8.93 13.55
C ILE A 96 -7.44 9.47 14.88
N TYR A 97 -8.02 8.98 15.98
CA TYR A 97 -7.53 9.26 17.32
C TYR A 97 -6.77 8.04 17.82
N ILE A 98 -5.53 8.25 18.27
CA ILE A 98 -4.65 7.23 18.82
C ILE A 98 -4.40 7.55 20.29
N VAL A 99 -4.63 6.58 21.17
CA VAL A 99 -4.43 6.68 22.61
C VAL A 99 -3.36 5.66 23.02
N PRO A 100 -2.13 6.11 23.32
CA PRO A 100 -1.08 5.22 23.80
C PRO A 100 -1.47 4.55 25.12
N ARG A 101 -1.21 3.24 25.22
CA ARG A 101 -1.47 2.46 26.45
C ARG A 101 -0.25 2.50 27.37
N THR A 102 -0.47 2.57 28.68
CA THR A 102 0.61 2.50 29.67
C THR A 102 1.40 1.20 29.52
N ALA A 103 2.67 1.32 29.14
CA ALA A 103 3.48 0.21 28.66
C ALA A 103 3.81 -0.83 29.74
N SER A 104 3.59 -2.11 29.43
CA SER A 104 4.27 -3.27 30.04
C SER A 104 5.30 -3.91 29.09
N SER A 105 5.42 -3.39 27.86
CA SER A 105 6.27 -3.87 26.77
C SER A 105 7.17 -2.74 26.24
N PRO A 106 8.38 -3.03 25.73
CA PRO A 106 9.25 -2.02 25.10
C PRO A 106 8.74 -1.48 23.75
N SER A 107 7.63 -2.00 23.23
CA SER A 107 7.04 -1.64 21.94
C SER A 107 5.89 -0.64 22.08
N PHE A 108 5.73 0.24 21.10
CA PHE A 108 4.62 1.19 20.96
C PHE A 108 3.28 0.46 20.99
N ALA A 109 2.53 0.67 22.07
CA ALA A 109 1.24 0.06 22.29
C ALA A 109 0.17 1.15 22.37
N PHE A 110 -0.89 1.01 21.59
CA PHE A 110 -1.95 2.01 21.52
C PHE A 110 -3.30 1.38 21.21
N ASP A 111 -4.35 2.12 21.53
CA ASP A 111 -5.69 1.95 21.01
C ASP A 111 -5.96 3.06 19.98
N ALA A 112 -6.84 2.81 19.01
CA ALA A 112 -7.16 3.79 17.98
C ALA A 112 -8.63 3.73 17.56
N ILE A 113 -9.20 4.88 17.21
CA ILE A 113 -10.56 4.97 16.68
C ILE A 113 -10.59 5.89 15.46
N LEU A 114 -11.29 5.43 14.43
CA LEU A 114 -11.66 6.18 13.24
C LEU A 114 -13.17 6.15 13.14
N SER A 115 -13.83 7.30 13.12
CA SER A 115 -15.28 7.39 12.87
C SER A 115 -15.54 8.33 11.70
N GLN A 116 -16.19 7.81 10.68
CA GLN A 116 -16.43 8.50 9.42
C GLN A 116 -17.94 8.58 9.16
N VAL A 117 -18.50 9.78 9.32
CA VAL A 117 -19.89 10.07 8.95
C VAL A 117 -20.00 10.14 7.43
N GLY A 118 -20.87 9.31 6.85
CA GLY A 118 -21.19 9.30 5.42
C GLY A 118 -22.61 9.80 5.14
N PRO A 119 -23.09 9.65 3.89
CA PRO A 119 -24.43 10.08 3.50
C PRO A 119 -25.55 9.34 4.25
N ASP A 120 -25.40 8.02 4.41
CA ASP A 120 -26.46 7.16 4.96
C ASP A 120 -26.16 6.62 6.36
N MET A 121 -24.88 6.41 6.67
CA MET A 121 -24.41 5.79 7.91
C MET A 121 -23.05 6.31 8.35
N THR A 122 -22.79 6.21 9.64
CA THR A 122 -21.48 6.44 10.23
C THR A 122 -20.77 5.10 10.37
N GLN A 123 -19.58 5.01 9.80
CA GLN A 123 -18.72 3.82 9.90
C GLN A 123 -17.63 4.10 10.93
N THR A 124 -17.52 3.23 11.93
CA THR A 124 -16.51 3.34 12.98
C THR A 124 -15.62 2.11 13.00
N TYR A 125 -14.31 2.33 13.07
CA TYR A 125 -13.30 1.28 13.27
C TYR A 125 -12.58 1.55 14.57
N LEU A 126 -12.46 0.51 15.38
CA LEU A 126 -11.85 0.56 16.69
C LEU A 126 -10.76 -0.50 16.76
N LEU A 127 -9.54 -0.09 17.09
CA LEU A 127 -8.49 -0.96 17.60
C LEU A 127 -8.42 -0.77 19.11
N ARG A 128 -8.71 -1.83 19.86
CA ARG A 128 -8.63 -1.82 21.31
C ARG A 128 -7.98 -3.09 21.82
N ASP A 129 -6.94 -2.95 22.64
CA ASP A 129 -6.21 -4.07 23.22
C ASP A 129 -5.72 -5.10 22.18
N ASN A 130 -5.19 -4.59 21.05
CA ASN A 130 -4.73 -5.37 19.90
C ASN A 130 -5.83 -6.19 19.19
N ARG A 131 -7.11 -5.89 19.46
CA ARG A 131 -8.29 -6.47 18.81
C ARG A 131 -8.97 -5.39 17.99
N ALA A 132 -9.47 -5.75 16.81
CA ALA A 132 -10.08 -4.78 15.92
C ALA A 132 -11.55 -5.08 15.65
N TYR A 133 -12.31 -3.99 15.56
CA TYR A 133 -13.76 -3.99 15.49
C TYR A 133 -14.21 -2.99 14.44
N TYR A 134 -15.36 -3.26 13.82
CA TYR A 134 -16.11 -2.25 13.08
C TYR A 134 -17.51 -2.11 13.67
N SER A 135 -18.12 -0.95 13.48
CA SER A 135 -19.54 -0.74 13.70
C SER A 135 -20.12 0.22 12.67
N LEU A 136 -21.36 -0.05 12.29
CA LEU A 136 -22.17 0.80 11.42
C LEU A 136 -23.30 1.38 12.26
N SER A 137 -23.46 2.70 12.25
CA SER A 137 -24.56 3.37 12.93
C SER A 137 -25.40 4.21 11.97
N HIS A 138 -26.71 4.19 12.20
CA HIS A 138 -27.69 5.02 11.51
C HIS A 138 -28.48 5.81 12.55
N ASN A 139 -28.48 7.14 12.45
CA ASN A 139 -29.05 8.04 13.48
C ASN A 139 -28.56 7.69 14.90
N ASP A 140 -27.24 7.50 15.05
CA ASP A 140 -26.56 7.14 16.30
C ASP A 140 -26.95 5.79 16.93
N VAL A 141 -27.72 4.96 16.22
CA VAL A 141 -28.03 3.59 16.62
C VAL A 141 -27.12 2.63 15.87
N VAL A 142 -26.37 1.80 16.60
CA VAL A 142 -25.54 0.74 16.00
C VAL A 142 -26.47 -0.31 15.38
N VAL A 143 -26.40 -0.44 14.05
CA VAL A 143 -27.21 -1.40 13.27
C VAL A 143 -26.45 -2.67 12.93
N ASP A 144 -25.12 -2.59 12.92
CA ASP A 144 -24.24 -3.74 12.68
C ASP A 144 -22.89 -3.51 13.36
N ALA A 145 -22.24 -4.59 13.79
CA ALA A 145 -20.91 -4.55 14.38
C ALA A 145 -20.27 -5.94 14.32
N GLY A 146 -18.96 -5.96 14.21
CA GLY A 146 -18.23 -7.23 14.17
C GLY A 146 -16.74 -7.07 14.34
N CYS A 147 -16.05 -8.19 14.13
CA CYS A 147 -14.61 -8.29 14.24
C CYS A 147 -13.93 -8.00 12.90
N LEU A 148 -12.74 -7.39 12.99
CA LEU A 148 -11.82 -7.31 11.87
C LEU A 148 -10.68 -8.29 12.04
N ASP A 149 -10.19 -8.82 10.92
CA ASP A 149 -9.00 -9.65 10.80
C ASP A 149 -7.74 -8.78 10.53
N ALA A 150 -6.55 -9.33 10.78
CA ALA A 150 -5.28 -8.61 10.60
C ALA A 150 -5.09 -8.05 9.18
N SER A 151 -5.55 -8.76 8.15
CA SER A 151 -5.46 -8.33 6.74
C SER A 151 -6.35 -7.14 6.38
N GLN A 152 -7.21 -6.71 7.30
CA GLN A 152 -8.16 -5.61 7.13
C GLN A 152 -7.68 -4.32 7.82
N LEU A 153 -6.52 -4.39 8.46
CA LEU A 153 -5.85 -3.27 9.10
C LEU A 153 -4.58 -2.93 8.31
N PRO A 154 -4.14 -1.66 8.34
CA PRO A 154 -2.76 -1.34 8.01
C PRO A 154 -1.81 -2.23 8.85
N PRO A 155 -0.63 -2.62 8.33
CA PRO A 155 0.32 -3.47 9.04
C PRO A 155 1.03 -2.68 10.17
N ILE A 156 0.28 -2.41 11.23
CA ILE A 156 0.67 -1.58 12.38
C ILE A 156 1.95 -2.09 13.04
N GLU A 157 2.16 -3.41 13.03
CA GLU A 157 3.37 -4.07 13.54
C GLU A 157 4.67 -3.61 12.85
N LEU A 158 4.56 -2.97 11.68
CA LEU A 158 5.69 -2.41 10.93
C LEU A 158 6.01 -0.95 11.29
N LEU A 159 5.21 -0.28 12.12
CA LEU A 159 5.38 1.16 12.39
C LEU A 159 6.77 1.47 12.96
N GLU A 160 7.22 0.73 13.98
CA GLU A 160 8.53 0.94 14.61
C GLU A 160 9.69 0.58 13.69
N SER A 161 9.59 -0.53 12.96
CA SER A 161 10.62 -0.95 12.01
C SER A 161 10.76 0.06 10.87
N SER A 162 9.63 0.64 10.42
CA SER A 162 9.61 1.69 9.39
C SER A 162 10.30 2.98 9.86
N LEU A 163 10.06 3.41 11.11
CA LEU A 163 10.73 4.58 11.68
C LEU A 163 12.23 4.36 11.91
N SER A 164 12.60 3.17 12.37
CA SER A 164 14.00 2.84 12.67
C SER A 164 14.85 2.60 11.42
N THR A 165 14.24 2.15 10.32
CA THR A 165 14.89 2.02 9.00
C THR A 165 14.77 3.26 8.12
N ALA A 166 14.12 4.32 8.62
CA ALA A 166 13.99 5.58 7.91
C ALA A 166 15.35 6.20 7.58
N ASN A 167 15.39 7.04 6.55
CA ASN A 167 16.57 7.80 6.15
C ASN A 167 16.30 9.29 6.26
N VAL A 168 17.23 10.04 6.85
CA VAL A 168 17.18 11.50 6.81
C VAL A 168 17.52 11.98 5.39
N VAL A 169 16.69 12.85 4.83
CA VAL A 169 16.90 13.45 3.50
C VAL A 169 16.99 14.97 3.57
N ASP A 170 17.68 15.56 2.61
CA ASP A 170 17.95 17.01 2.57
C ASP A 170 16.92 17.74 1.69
N ALA A 171 16.31 17.05 0.73
CA ALA A 171 15.27 17.59 -0.13
C ALA A 171 14.31 16.48 -0.61
N THR A 172 13.21 16.91 -1.22
CA THR A 172 12.21 16.02 -1.83
C THR A 172 11.95 16.41 -3.27
N SER A 173 11.48 15.45 -4.05
CA SER A 173 11.00 15.63 -5.41
C SER A 173 9.66 14.91 -5.57
N GLY A 174 8.71 15.55 -6.24
CA GLY A 174 7.32 15.10 -6.34
C GLY A 174 6.37 15.99 -5.53
N ASP A 175 5.10 15.61 -5.51
CA ASP A 175 4.03 16.37 -4.84
C ASP A 175 3.94 15.96 -3.37
N VAL A 176 5.02 16.18 -2.61
CA VAL A 176 5.15 15.82 -1.19
C VAL A 176 5.72 16.99 -0.37
N ILE A 177 5.65 16.88 0.95
CA ILE A 177 6.24 17.88 1.86
C ILE A 177 7.73 18.10 1.56
N SER A 178 8.15 19.35 1.72
CA SER A 178 9.50 19.83 1.47
C SER A 178 10.16 20.31 2.76
N ALA A 179 11.43 20.73 2.68
CA ALA A 179 12.12 21.30 3.83
C ALA A 179 11.43 22.55 4.37
N SER A 180 10.73 23.31 3.51
CA SER A 180 9.99 24.50 3.93
C SER A 180 8.75 24.19 4.79
N ASP A 181 8.17 23.00 4.61
CA ASP A 181 7.03 22.51 5.40
C ASP A 181 7.45 21.93 6.76
N CYS A 182 8.78 21.75 6.93
CA CYS A 182 9.43 21.21 8.11
C CYS A 182 10.47 22.20 8.69
N PRO A 183 10.05 23.41 9.08
CA PRO A 183 10.96 24.42 9.62
C PRO A 183 11.64 23.88 10.87
N ASP A 184 12.95 24.07 10.93
CA ASP A 184 13.82 23.64 12.03
C ASP A 184 13.86 22.11 12.27
N GLY A 185 13.07 21.33 11.53
CA GLY A 185 12.99 19.89 11.62
C GLY A 185 13.89 19.13 10.64
N LYS A 186 13.63 17.83 10.52
CA LYS A 186 14.27 16.90 9.59
C LYS A 186 13.23 16.16 8.78
N LEU A 187 13.51 15.97 7.50
CA LEU A 187 12.73 15.09 6.63
C LEU A 187 13.20 13.66 6.80
N LEU A 188 12.26 12.75 7.07
CA LEU A 188 12.49 11.32 7.20
C LEU A 188 11.78 10.60 6.06
N HIS A 189 12.52 9.90 5.21
CA HIS A 189 11.99 9.04 4.16
C HIS A 189 11.94 7.59 4.65
N LEU A 190 10.76 6.98 4.63
CA LEU A 190 10.53 5.60 5.06
C LEU A 190 9.52 4.89 4.17
N THR A 191 9.44 3.58 4.29
CA THR A 191 8.42 2.75 3.64
C THR A 191 7.48 2.19 4.70
N PHE A 192 6.17 2.31 4.50
CA PHE A 192 5.14 1.71 5.35
C PHE A 192 4.05 1.11 4.46
N ALA A 193 3.63 -0.13 4.75
CA ALA A 193 2.65 -0.86 3.94
C ALA A 193 3.00 -0.91 2.43
N GLY A 194 4.29 -1.00 2.10
CA GLY A 194 4.78 -1.00 0.72
C GLY A 194 4.80 0.37 0.04
N GLU A 195 4.38 1.45 0.72
CA GLU A 195 4.36 2.81 0.17
C GLU A 195 5.46 3.67 0.77
N ALA A 196 6.03 4.56 -0.05
CA ALA A 196 7.01 5.55 0.39
C ALA A 196 6.32 6.76 1.04
N TYR A 197 6.80 7.15 2.22
CA TYR A 197 6.36 8.34 2.94
C TYR A 197 7.56 9.24 3.26
N VAL A 198 7.34 10.54 3.19
CA VAL A 198 8.23 11.54 3.79
C VAL A 198 7.53 12.16 4.99
N PHE A 199 8.14 12.08 6.15
CA PHE A 199 7.68 12.67 7.40
C PHE A 199 8.51 13.90 7.77
N CYS A 200 7.87 14.91 8.35
CA CYS A 200 8.55 15.98 9.07
C CYS A 200 8.68 15.60 10.54
N ASN A 201 9.92 15.42 10.99
CA ASN A 201 10.27 15.29 12.39
C ASN A 201 10.76 16.63 12.95
N SER A 202 10.07 17.18 13.94
CA SER A 202 10.48 18.45 14.58
C SER A 202 11.76 18.30 15.41
N GLU A 203 12.34 19.43 15.84
CA GLU A 203 13.52 19.45 16.74
C GLU A 203 13.31 18.66 18.03
N ASN A 204 12.07 18.61 18.53
CA ASN A 204 11.68 17.90 19.74
C ASN A 204 11.34 16.43 19.48
N ASN A 205 11.69 15.89 18.32
CA ASN A 205 11.40 14.52 17.89
C ASN A 205 9.90 14.18 17.85
N LYS A 206 9.05 15.16 17.52
CA LYS A 206 7.61 14.96 17.30
C LYS A 206 7.32 15.01 15.80
N LEU A 207 6.62 13.98 15.30
CA LEU A 207 6.16 13.95 13.91
C LEU A 207 5.04 14.96 13.75
N THR A 208 5.08 15.82 12.73
CA THR A 208 4.05 16.87 12.56
C THR A 208 3.25 16.70 11.28
N ARG A 209 3.90 16.23 10.21
CA ARG A 209 3.30 15.98 8.91
C ARG A 209 3.93 14.77 8.25
N ALA A 210 3.18 14.13 7.37
CA ALA A 210 3.70 13.15 6.43
C ALA A 210 3.03 13.32 5.08
N SER A 211 3.71 12.86 4.02
CA SER A 211 3.18 12.87 2.68
C SER A 211 3.68 11.67 1.89
N SER A 212 2.80 11.03 1.15
CA SER A 212 3.08 9.96 0.19
C SER A 212 2.58 10.37 -1.20
N PRO A 213 2.72 9.54 -2.24
CA PRO A 213 2.08 9.80 -3.53
C PRO A 213 0.56 10.03 -3.40
N ASP A 214 -0.09 9.39 -2.43
CA ASP A 214 -1.54 9.26 -2.40
C ASP A 214 -2.21 9.91 -1.18
N LEU A 215 -1.45 10.17 -0.12
CA LEU A 215 -1.97 10.68 1.15
C LEU A 215 -1.10 11.80 1.73
N ASP A 216 -1.77 12.77 2.33
CA ASP A 216 -1.19 13.68 3.31
C ASP A 216 -1.69 13.34 4.70
N ILE A 217 -0.79 13.46 5.69
CA ILE A 217 -1.06 13.16 7.09
C ILE A 217 -0.65 14.39 7.90
N ALA A 218 -1.56 14.94 8.68
CA ALA A 218 -1.22 15.88 9.75
C ALA A 218 -1.26 15.16 11.09
N VAL A 219 -0.25 15.39 11.94
CA VAL A 219 -0.10 14.76 13.25
C VAL A 219 -0.20 15.83 14.33
N GLU A 220 -1.13 15.65 15.25
CA GLU A 220 -1.35 16.57 16.36
C GLU A 220 -1.31 15.83 17.69
N TYR A 221 -0.54 16.38 18.63
CA TYR A 221 -0.38 15.84 19.98
C TYR A 221 -1.35 16.55 20.92
N LEU A 222 -2.36 15.83 21.41
CA LEU A 222 -3.42 16.41 22.24
C LEU A 222 -3.03 16.37 23.71
N ALA A 223 -3.08 17.54 24.36
CA ALA A 223 -2.95 17.65 25.82
C ALA A 223 -4.32 17.48 26.51
N ASP A 224 -5.38 17.99 25.88
CA ASP A 224 -6.77 17.79 26.31
C ASP A 224 -7.38 16.62 25.52
N VAL A 225 -7.85 15.60 26.24
CA VAL A 225 -8.44 14.39 25.67
C VAL A 225 -9.97 14.47 25.57
N SER A 226 -10.57 15.62 25.90
CA SER A 226 -12.02 15.84 25.82
C SER A 226 -12.61 15.64 24.42
N SER A 227 -11.80 15.87 23.37
CA SER A 227 -12.18 15.66 21.97
C SER A 227 -11.98 14.23 21.47
N VAL A 228 -11.37 13.35 22.28
CA VAL A 228 -11.15 11.95 21.90
C VAL A 228 -12.47 11.19 22.05
N PRO A 229 -12.99 10.57 20.97
CA PRO A 229 -14.21 9.78 21.06
C PRO A 229 -14.08 8.60 22.02
N SER A 230 -15.19 8.16 22.62
CA SER A 230 -15.18 6.96 23.44
C SER A 230 -14.76 5.74 22.60
N MET A 231 -13.87 4.92 23.17
CA MET A 231 -13.32 3.72 22.54
C MET A 231 -14.04 2.45 23.03
N ASP A 232 -15.35 2.53 23.25
CA ASP A 232 -16.12 1.41 23.79
C ASP A 232 -16.27 0.28 22.76
N VAL A 233 -16.02 -0.95 23.21
CA VAL A 233 -16.25 -2.13 22.39
C VAL A 233 -17.76 -2.31 22.18
N PRO A 234 -18.24 -2.58 20.95
CA PRO A 234 -19.65 -2.84 20.72
C PRO A 234 -20.15 -4.00 21.59
N ALA A 235 -21.35 -3.85 22.15
CA ALA A 235 -21.89 -4.76 23.16
C ALA A 235 -21.93 -6.21 22.66
N GLY A 236 -21.45 -7.14 23.49
CA GLY A 236 -21.50 -8.58 23.20
C GLY A 236 -20.41 -9.10 22.26
N LEU A 237 -19.46 -8.27 21.80
CA LEU A 237 -18.36 -8.71 20.94
C LEU A 237 -17.07 -9.02 21.70
N SER A 238 -16.42 -10.11 21.32
CA SER A 238 -15.08 -10.49 21.76
C SER A 238 -14.26 -10.98 20.57
N CYS A 239 -13.53 -10.06 19.94
CA CYS A 239 -12.80 -10.31 18.70
C CYS A 239 -11.39 -10.84 18.97
N PRO A 240 -10.79 -11.67 18.09
CA PRO A 240 -9.44 -12.18 18.28
C PRO A 240 -8.40 -11.05 18.30
N VAL A 241 -7.23 -11.35 18.89
CA VAL A 241 -6.06 -10.46 18.79
C VAL A 241 -5.54 -10.54 17.36
N VAL A 242 -5.37 -9.38 16.73
CA VAL A 242 -5.00 -9.26 15.31
C VAL A 242 -3.72 -8.46 15.09
N VAL A 243 -3.29 -7.65 16.06
CA VAL A 243 -2.00 -6.96 16.00
C VAL A 243 -0.94 -7.84 16.65
N GLY A 244 0.03 -8.27 15.85
CA GLY A 244 1.20 -9.03 16.30
C GLY A 244 2.21 -8.17 17.07
N PRO A 245 3.26 -8.80 17.64
CA PRO A 245 4.36 -8.04 18.26
C PRO A 245 5.07 -7.17 17.23
N SER A 246 5.64 -6.05 17.67
CA SER A 246 6.45 -5.20 16.78
C SER A 246 7.61 -5.99 16.18
N GLN A 247 7.90 -5.74 14.90
CA GLN A 247 9.06 -6.35 14.25
C GLN A 247 10.31 -5.52 14.56
N PRO A 248 11.39 -6.12 15.10
CA PRO A 248 12.61 -5.39 15.36
C PRO A 248 13.30 -5.05 14.04
N ALA A 249 13.75 -3.80 13.89
CA ALA A 249 14.64 -3.45 12.78
C ALA A 249 16.08 -3.94 13.04
N PRO A 250 16.80 -4.34 11.98
CA PRO A 250 18.23 -4.62 12.09
C PRO A 250 18.99 -3.34 12.45
N ALA A 251 19.85 -3.42 13.46
CA ALA A 251 20.70 -2.30 13.84
C ALA A 251 21.73 -2.00 12.75
N ALA A 252 21.94 -0.72 12.43
CA ALA A 252 22.98 -0.31 11.50
C ALA A 252 24.37 -0.63 12.07
N THR A 253 25.23 -1.21 11.24
CA THR A 253 26.63 -1.45 11.58
C THR A 253 27.43 -0.15 11.67
N LEU A 254 28.57 -0.17 12.36
CA LEU A 254 29.50 0.97 12.39
C LEU A 254 29.96 1.39 10.99
N LEU A 255 30.14 0.43 10.08
CA LEU A 255 30.55 0.71 8.71
C LEU A 255 29.44 1.40 7.89
N GLN A 256 28.18 0.98 8.05
CA GLN A 256 27.05 1.67 7.43
C GLN A 256 26.87 3.08 8.00
N THR A 257 27.04 3.22 9.32
CA THR A 257 26.95 4.52 10.00
C THR A 257 28.04 5.48 9.53
N SER A 258 29.29 5.02 9.43
CA SER A 258 30.40 5.85 8.97
C SER A 258 30.27 6.23 7.49
N ALA A 259 29.79 5.31 6.64
CA ALA A 259 29.47 5.59 5.25
C ALA A 259 28.37 6.65 5.11
N ALA A 260 27.32 6.58 5.94
CA ALA A 260 26.23 7.56 5.95
C ALA A 260 26.71 8.95 6.40
N VAL A 261 27.56 9.03 7.43
CA VAL A 261 28.17 10.29 7.89
C VAL A 261 29.06 10.88 6.80
N SER A 262 29.90 10.07 6.15
CA SER A 262 30.75 10.51 5.04
C SER A 262 29.92 11.03 3.87
N SER A 263 28.86 10.32 3.48
CA SER A 263 27.92 10.74 2.44
C SER A 263 27.24 12.07 2.78
N ALA A 264 26.83 12.27 4.03
CA ALA A 264 26.23 13.53 4.46
C ALA A 264 27.23 14.70 4.53
N LEU A 265 28.52 14.44 4.74
CA LEU A 265 29.57 15.46 4.79
C LEU A 265 30.08 15.87 3.41
N PHE A 266 30.26 14.89 2.51
CA PHE A 266 31.02 15.07 1.26
C PHE A 266 30.25 14.67 0.00
N GLY A 267 29.06 14.08 0.15
CA GLY A 267 28.23 13.61 -0.96
C GLY A 267 27.30 14.68 -1.52
N ALA A 268 26.55 14.31 -2.55
CA ALA A 268 25.48 15.13 -3.09
C ALA A 268 24.28 15.20 -2.12
N PRO A 269 23.41 16.23 -2.23
CA PRO A 269 22.19 16.31 -1.44
C PRO A 269 21.36 15.03 -1.58
N ARG A 270 20.87 14.50 -0.45
CA ARG A 270 20.03 13.29 -0.45
C ARG A 270 18.60 13.69 -0.75
N VAL A 271 18.08 13.25 -1.89
CA VAL A 271 16.73 13.60 -2.35
C VAL A 271 15.83 12.39 -2.27
N ALA A 272 14.74 12.47 -1.51
CA ALA A 272 13.66 11.48 -1.61
C ALA A 272 12.80 11.81 -2.83
N THR A 273 12.77 10.91 -3.80
CA THR A 273 11.86 11.02 -4.95
C THR A 273 10.63 10.20 -4.67
N VAL A 274 9.49 10.86 -4.57
CA VAL A 274 8.19 10.22 -4.36
C VAL A 274 7.39 10.31 -5.66
N SER A 275 6.74 9.22 -6.04
CA SER A 275 5.92 9.20 -7.26
C SER A 275 4.75 10.18 -7.15
N LYS A 276 4.24 10.62 -8.31
CA LYS A 276 3.05 11.47 -8.37
C LYS A 276 1.80 10.69 -7.96
N SER A 277 0.77 11.43 -7.54
CA SER A 277 -0.56 10.88 -7.24
C SER A 277 -1.23 10.32 -8.50
N SER A 278 -1.14 11.04 -9.61
CA SER A 278 -1.74 10.67 -10.89
C SER A 278 -0.72 10.21 -11.93
N CYS A 279 -1.13 9.31 -12.81
CA CYS A 279 -0.38 8.91 -13.99
C CYS A 279 -0.99 9.50 -15.28
N ALA A 280 -0.13 9.88 -16.21
CA ALA A 280 -0.54 10.24 -17.57
C ALA A 280 -0.39 9.02 -18.48
N CYS A 281 -1.19 8.96 -19.54
CA CYS A 281 -1.07 7.88 -20.52
C CYS A 281 0.32 7.88 -21.17
N LYS A 282 0.96 6.71 -21.22
CA LYS A 282 2.29 6.54 -21.86
C LYS A 282 2.18 6.16 -23.34
N SER A 283 0.98 5.94 -23.84
CA SER A 283 0.67 5.58 -25.23
C SER A 283 -0.33 6.56 -25.86
N THR A 284 -0.59 6.40 -27.16
CA THR A 284 -1.64 7.17 -27.83
C THR A 284 -3.00 6.73 -27.30
N PRO A 285 -3.83 7.65 -26.77
CA PRO A 285 -5.16 7.29 -26.28
C PRO A 285 -6.03 6.64 -27.35
N LYS A 286 -6.79 5.61 -26.96
CA LYS A 286 -7.65 4.82 -27.86
C LYS A 286 -9.10 4.86 -27.40
N PRO A 287 -10.08 4.63 -28.29
CA PRO A 287 -11.41 4.26 -27.86
C PRO A 287 -11.36 3.04 -26.94
N CYS A 288 -12.07 3.10 -25.83
CA CYS A 288 -12.09 2.07 -24.80
C CYS A 288 -13.43 1.35 -24.75
N LEU A 289 -13.39 0.03 -24.72
CA LEU A 289 -14.55 -0.82 -24.48
C LEU A 289 -14.36 -1.58 -23.17
N PHE A 290 -15.27 -1.36 -22.23
CA PHE A 290 -15.33 -2.05 -20.94
C PHE A 290 -16.38 -3.17 -20.99
N VAL A 291 -15.97 -4.41 -20.77
CA VAL A 291 -16.83 -5.61 -20.83
C VAL A 291 -16.92 -6.24 -19.44
N HIS A 292 -18.11 -6.21 -18.85
CA HIS A 292 -18.37 -6.70 -17.50
C HIS A 292 -18.34 -8.23 -17.41
N GLY A 293 -18.48 -8.72 -16.16
CA GLY A 293 -18.52 -10.13 -15.81
C GLY A 293 -19.91 -10.77 -15.89
N VAL A 294 -20.06 -11.87 -15.17
CA VAL A 294 -21.32 -12.60 -15.03
C VAL A 294 -22.32 -11.81 -14.16
N GLY A 295 -23.60 -11.83 -14.51
CA GLY A 295 -24.70 -11.36 -13.64
C GLY A 295 -25.60 -10.25 -14.21
N GLU A 296 -25.29 -9.70 -15.38
CA GLU A 296 -26.18 -8.77 -16.09
C GLU A 296 -27.33 -9.55 -16.75
N ARG A 297 -28.56 -9.09 -16.54
CA ARG A 297 -29.78 -9.86 -16.86
C ARG A 297 -30.32 -9.64 -18.26
N SER A 298 -29.84 -8.60 -18.94
CA SER A 298 -30.32 -8.24 -20.27
C SER A 298 -29.24 -7.49 -21.04
N SER A 299 -29.15 -7.74 -22.34
CA SER A 299 -28.35 -6.89 -23.22
C SER A 299 -29.00 -5.52 -23.40
N ALA A 300 -28.19 -4.48 -23.44
CA ALA A 300 -28.61 -3.11 -23.69
C ALA A 300 -27.60 -2.38 -24.60
N PRO A 301 -27.95 -1.22 -25.19
CA PRO A 301 -26.99 -0.41 -25.93
C PRO A 301 -25.76 -0.04 -25.08
N LEU A 302 -24.66 0.28 -25.75
CA LEU A 302 -23.44 0.74 -25.09
C LEU A 302 -23.70 2.04 -24.30
N ALA A 303 -23.22 2.10 -23.07
CA ALA A 303 -23.35 3.26 -22.20
C ALA A 303 -22.05 4.06 -22.08
N ASP A 304 -22.15 5.35 -21.78
CA ASP A 304 -21.00 6.21 -21.48
C ASP A 304 -20.53 6.10 -20.02
N SER A 305 -21.38 5.60 -19.13
CA SER A 305 -21.08 5.30 -17.73
C SER A 305 -21.77 4.04 -17.26
N TYR A 306 -21.16 3.32 -16.32
CA TYR A 306 -21.78 2.13 -15.71
C TYR A 306 -21.34 1.93 -14.24
N ALA A 307 -21.71 2.90 -13.40
CA ALA A 307 -21.30 2.96 -11.99
C ALA A 307 -21.61 1.70 -11.17
N GLY A 308 -22.71 1.01 -11.46
CA GLY A 308 -23.09 -0.21 -10.74
C GLY A 308 -22.13 -1.39 -10.87
N ASN A 309 -21.30 -1.42 -11.93
CA ASN A 309 -20.29 -2.46 -12.14
C ASN A 309 -18.86 -1.92 -12.11
N TRP A 310 -18.66 -0.66 -12.49
CA TRP A 310 -17.34 -0.11 -12.77
C TRP A 310 -16.94 1.09 -11.91
N GLY A 311 -17.79 1.51 -10.98
CA GLY A 311 -17.59 2.76 -10.23
C GLY A 311 -17.49 3.95 -11.19
N SER A 312 -16.56 4.87 -10.92
CA SER A 312 -16.33 6.06 -11.74
C SER A 312 -15.04 5.96 -12.57
N ILE A 313 -14.70 4.76 -13.07
CA ILE A 313 -13.45 4.52 -13.80
C ILE A 313 -13.32 5.40 -15.05
N GLU A 314 -14.43 5.86 -15.62
CA GLU A 314 -14.45 6.80 -16.76
C GLU A 314 -13.75 8.13 -16.46
N GLU A 315 -13.68 8.53 -15.19
CA GLU A 315 -12.96 9.72 -14.72
C GLU A 315 -11.45 9.46 -14.54
N HIS A 316 -11.03 8.20 -14.59
CA HIS A 316 -9.71 7.70 -14.20
C HIS A 316 -9.04 6.84 -15.31
N ALA A 317 -9.33 7.15 -16.57
CA ALA A 317 -8.86 6.37 -17.71
C ALA A 317 -8.07 7.24 -18.71
N PRO A 318 -6.87 7.71 -18.35
CA PRO A 318 -6.11 8.70 -19.16
C PRO A 318 -5.71 8.19 -20.55
N CYS A 319 -5.69 6.87 -20.76
CA CYS A 319 -5.42 6.24 -22.06
C CYS A 319 -6.66 6.02 -22.93
N CYS A 320 -7.82 6.48 -22.49
CA CYS A 320 -9.06 6.40 -23.24
C CYS A 320 -9.37 7.74 -23.92
N SER A 321 -9.51 7.73 -25.26
CA SER A 321 -10.01 8.90 -26.00
C SER A 321 -11.54 9.00 -25.97
N SER A 322 -12.22 7.88 -25.79
CA SER A 322 -13.65 7.75 -25.53
C SER A 322 -13.89 6.46 -24.75
N ILE A 323 -14.97 6.37 -23.99
CA ILE A 323 -15.27 5.20 -23.15
C ILE A 323 -16.66 4.71 -23.47
N LYS A 324 -16.80 3.39 -23.62
CA LYS A 324 -18.08 2.71 -23.72
C LYS A 324 -18.10 1.48 -22.84
N PHE A 325 -19.20 1.29 -22.14
CA PHE A 325 -19.49 0.12 -21.33
C PHE A 325 -20.46 -0.79 -22.09
N ALA A 326 -20.10 -2.05 -22.22
CA ALA A 326 -21.00 -3.06 -22.74
C ALA A 326 -22.08 -3.41 -21.71
N HIS A 327 -23.26 -3.78 -22.20
CA HIS A 327 -24.31 -4.43 -21.42
C HIS A 327 -24.72 -5.68 -22.19
N PHE A 328 -24.24 -6.82 -21.73
CA PHE A 328 -24.54 -8.12 -22.32
C PHE A 328 -25.33 -8.95 -21.33
N ASP A 329 -26.36 -9.68 -21.77
CA ASP A 329 -26.96 -10.70 -20.91
C ASP A 329 -25.93 -11.82 -20.66
N THR A 330 -25.26 -11.72 -19.51
CA THR A 330 -24.27 -12.65 -18.99
C THR A 330 -24.81 -13.45 -17.82
N ASN A 331 -26.07 -13.23 -17.44
CA ASN A 331 -26.74 -14.00 -16.42
C ASN A 331 -27.35 -15.26 -17.04
N THR A 332 -28.08 -15.14 -18.15
CA THR A 332 -28.81 -16.26 -18.74
C THR A 332 -28.06 -16.98 -19.84
N ARG A 333 -26.95 -16.42 -20.36
CA ARG A 333 -26.16 -17.00 -21.45
C ARG A 333 -24.76 -17.40 -20.99
N SER A 334 -24.31 -18.59 -21.38
CA SER A 334 -22.92 -19.02 -21.24
C SER A 334 -21.96 -18.10 -22.02
N TRP A 335 -20.73 -17.94 -21.53
CA TRP A 335 -19.65 -17.28 -22.30
C TRP A 335 -19.31 -18.00 -23.62
N THR A 336 -19.71 -19.26 -23.77
CA THR A 336 -19.59 -20.02 -25.02
C THR A 336 -20.73 -19.76 -26.02
N ASN A 337 -21.75 -18.98 -25.65
CA ASN A 337 -22.88 -18.67 -26.52
C ASN A 337 -22.44 -17.84 -27.74
N GLU A 338 -22.77 -18.31 -28.94
CA GLU A 338 -22.32 -17.66 -30.18
C GLU A 338 -22.89 -16.25 -30.39
N THR A 339 -24.14 -16.01 -29.98
CA THR A 339 -24.76 -14.68 -30.08
C THR A 339 -24.08 -13.70 -29.13
N LEU A 340 -23.77 -14.12 -27.90
CA LEU A 340 -23.03 -13.30 -26.95
C LEU A 340 -21.62 -12.95 -27.46
N GLN A 341 -20.93 -13.91 -28.09
CA GLN A 341 -19.62 -13.66 -28.71
C GLN A 341 -19.72 -12.69 -29.90
N GLN A 342 -20.81 -12.78 -30.68
CA GLN A 342 -21.06 -11.83 -31.77
C GLN A 342 -21.35 -10.43 -31.23
N GLU A 343 -22.17 -10.28 -30.18
CA GLU A 343 -22.45 -9.00 -29.52
C GLU A 343 -21.16 -8.33 -29.01
N PHE A 344 -20.22 -9.11 -28.46
CA PHE A 344 -18.89 -8.62 -28.11
C PHE A 344 -18.13 -8.08 -29.32
N CYS A 345 -18.08 -8.83 -30.42
CA CYS A 345 -17.38 -8.42 -31.63
C CYS A 345 -18.01 -7.17 -32.25
N ASP A 346 -19.35 -7.09 -32.30
CA ASP A 346 -20.07 -5.93 -32.83
C ASP A 346 -19.80 -4.68 -31.98
N ALA A 347 -19.82 -4.81 -30.65
CA ALA A 347 -19.44 -3.73 -29.74
C ALA A 347 -17.99 -3.27 -29.97
N ALA A 348 -17.05 -4.21 -30.08
CA ALA A 348 -15.64 -3.90 -30.33
C ALA A 348 -15.44 -3.19 -31.68
N GLN A 349 -16.18 -3.58 -32.72
CA GLN A 349 -16.15 -2.92 -34.03
C GLN A 349 -16.70 -1.50 -33.96
N VAL A 350 -17.86 -1.32 -33.34
CA VAL A 350 -18.50 0.00 -33.18
C VAL A 350 -17.60 0.96 -32.42
N VAL A 351 -17.01 0.54 -31.30
CA VAL A 351 -16.16 1.42 -30.48
C VAL A 351 -14.84 1.73 -31.18
N SER A 352 -14.23 0.75 -31.84
CA SER A 352 -12.96 0.96 -32.54
C SER A 352 -13.10 1.75 -33.84
N GLY A 353 -14.28 1.77 -34.46
CA GLY A 353 -14.49 2.24 -35.83
C GLY A 353 -13.78 1.39 -36.88
N SER A 354 -13.37 0.16 -36.53
CA SER A 354 -12.64 -0.73 -37.44
C SER A 354 -13.56 -1.50 -38.39
N PRO A 355 -13.13 -1.81 -39.62
CA PRO A 355 -13.89 -2.65 -40.53
C PRO A 355 -13.92 -4.11 -40.05
N SER A 356 -15.10 -4.72 -40.08
CA SER A 356 -15.26 -6.16 -39.80
C SER A 356 -14.41 -7.03 -40.76
N PRO A 357 -13.84 -8.16 -40.31
CA PRO A 357 -13.92 -8.74 -38.95
C PRO A 357 -12.75 -8.34 -38.03
N ALA A 358 -11.89 -7.41 -38.45
CA ALA A 358 -10.66 -7.06 -37.74
C ALA A 358 -10.89 -5.89 -36.77
N ILE A 359 -10.51 -6.06 -35.51
CA ILE A 359 -10.51 -5.00 -34.49
C ILE A 359 -9.11 -4.40 -34.40
N ASN A 360 -8.99 -3.09 -34.58
CA ASN A 360 -7.77 -2.31 -34.33
C ASN A 360 -8.13 -1.06 -33.51
N ASN A 361 -7.16 -0.24 -33.12
CA ASN A 361 -7.40 1.03 -32.43
C ASN A 361 -8.39 0.91 -31.25
N LEU A 362 -8.20 -0.10 -30.40
CA LEU A 362 -9.07 -0.37 -29.27
C LEU A 362 -8.25 -0.64 -28.02
N LEU A 363 -8.63 -0.01 -26.91
CA LEU A 363 -8.23 -0.44 -25.58
C LEU A 363 -9.39 -1.23 -24.98
N LEU A 364 -9.24 -2.55 -24.93
CA LEU A 364 -10.23 -3.47 -24.38
C LEU A 364 -9.95 -3.69 -22.90
N VAL A 365 -10.96 -3.44 -22.07
CA VAL A 365 -10.93 -3.78 -20.64
C VAL A 365 -11.98 -4.85 -20.39
N THR A 366 -11.59 -6.03 -19.95
CA THR A 366 -12.52 -7.11 -19.65
C THR A 366 -12.41 -7.53 -18.19
N TYR A 367 -13.55 -7.72 -17.55
CA TYR A 367 -13.64 -8.10 -16.16
C TYR A 367 -14.34 -9.46 -16.00
N SER A 368 -13.78 -10.31 -15.13
CA SER A 368 -14.39 -11.61 -14.77
C SER A 368 -14.73 -12.43 -16.03
N MET A 369 -15.97 -12.91 -16.17
CA MET A 369 -16.44 -13.68 -17.33
C MET A 369 -16.24 -12.96 -18.69
N GLY A 370 -16.18 -11.62 -18.73
CA GLY A 370 -15.89 -10.86 -19.95
C GLY A 370 -14.60 -11.28 -20.64
N ASN A 371 -13.60 -11.74 -19.88
CA ASN A 371 -12.35 -12.25 -20.44
C ASN A 371 -12.55 -13.55 -21.23
N LEU A 372 -13.43 -14.44 -20.76
CA LEU A 372 -13.76 -15.69 -21.45
C LEU A 372 -14.56 -15.41 -22.72
N ILE A 373 -15.50 -14.45 -22.67
CA ILE A 373 -16.29 -14.02 -23.84
C ILE A 373 -15.36 -13.52 -24.95
N ALA A 374 -14.44 -12.59 -24.61
CA ALA A 374 -13.47 -12.06 -25.57
C ALA A 374 -12.55 -13.16 -26.11
N GLY A 375 -12.00 -14.02 -25.23
CA GLY A 375 -11.14 -15.13 -25.62
C GLY A 375 -11.84 -16.11 -26.59
N ALA A 376 -13.08 -16.47 -26.29
CA ALA A 376 -13.88 -17.40 -27.09
C ALA A 376 -14.30 -16.80 -28.44
N ALA A 377 -14.72 -15.54 -28.47
CA ALA A 377 -15.13 -14.87 -29.69
C ALA A 377 -14.00 -14.81 -30.74
N ILE A 378 -12.78 -14.52 -30.28
CA ILE A 378 -11.59 -14.52 -31.15
C ILE A 378 -11.20 -15.94 -31.57
N HIS A 379 -11.25 -16.92 -30.64
CA HIS A 379 -10.96 -18.32 -30.98
C HIS A 379 -11.92 -18.88 -32.05
N ASN A 380 -13.21 -18.58 -31.90
CA ASN A 380 -14.28 -19.04 -32.78
C ASN A 380 -14.40 -18.21 -34.07
N ASN A 381 -13.44 -17.32 -34.34
CA ASN A 381 -13.37 -16.47 -35.54
C ASN A 381 -14.60 -15.57 -35.74
N LYS A 382 -15.29 -15.17 -34.66
CA LYS A 382 -16.36 -14.16 -34.73
C LYS A 382 -15.78 -12.77 -35.08
N CYS A 383 -14.58 -12.49 -34.58
CA CYS A 383 -13.73 -11.37 -34.98
C CYS A 383 -12.25 -11.72 -34.74
N ASN A 384 -11.33 -10.83 -35.13
CA ASN A 384 -9.90 -10.99 -34.85
C ASN A 384 -9.29 -9.70 -34.31
N PHE A 385 -8.30 -9.82 -33.42
CA PHE A 385 -7.50 -8.68 -32.98
C PHE A 385 -6.35 -8.43 -33.95
N GLY A 386 -6.29 -7.20 -34.45
CA GLY A 386 -5.11 -6.67 -35.11
C GLY A 386 -4.06 -6.19 -34.11
N LYS A 387 -2.98 -5.59 -34.64
CA LYS A 387 -1.80 -5.24 -33.85
C LYS A 387 -2.02 -4.06 -32.91
N ASP A 388 -3.06 -3.28 -33.15
CA ASP A 388 -3.30 -2.00 -32.46
C ASP A 388 -4.39 -2.10 -31.37
N VAL A 389 -4.63 -3.32 -30.87
CA VAL A 389 -5.48 -3.60 -29.72
C VAL A 389 -4.61 -3.69 -28.47
N THR A 390 -5.03 -3.00 -27.40
CA THR A 390 -4.46 -3.15 -26.06
C THR A 390 -5.51 -3.79 -25.16
N TRP A 391 -5.24 -4.97 -24.62
CA TRP A 391 -6.18 -5.70 -23.78
C TRP A 391 -5.71 -5.76 -22.32
N VAL A 392 -6.51 -5.15 -21.44
CA VAL A 392 -6.41 -5.21 -19.99
C VAL A 392 -7.40 -6.26 -19.46
N SER A 393 -6.89 -7.30 -18.80
CA SER A 393 -7.66 -8.42 -18.26
C SER A 393 -7.75 -8.32 -16.73
N LEU A 394 -8.96 -8.19 -16.20
CA LEU A 394 -9.23 -8.01 -14.77
C LEU A 394 -9.93 -9.25 -14.19
N ALA A 395 -9.42 -9.80 -13.08
CA ALA A 395 -10.05 -10.86 -12.28
C ALA A 395 -10.61 -12.04 -13.09
N SER A 396 -9.84 -12.51 -14.07
CA SER A 396 -10.34 -13.44 -15.09
C SER A 396 -10.44 -14.89 -14.57
N PRO A 397 -11.60 -15.57 -14.63
CA PRO A 397 -11.71 -16.99 -14.30
C PRO A 397 -11.23 -17.87 -15.47
N MET A 398 -9.95 -17.76 -15.88
CA MET A 398 -9.44 -18.50 -17.04
C MET A 398 -9.42 -20.02 -16.85
N GLN A 399 -9.35 -20.50 -15.62
CA GLN A 399 -9.54 -21.91 -15.27
C GLN A 399 -10.94 -22.18 -14.68
N GLY A 400 -11.85 -21.21 -14.75
CA GLY A 400 -13.13 -21.19 -14.05
C GLY A 400 -13.01 -20.75 -12.59
N SER A 401 -14.11 -20.90 -11.86
CA SER A 401 -14.31 -20.45 -10.48
C SER A 401 -14.93 -21.57 -9.66
N LYS A 402 -14.32 -21.89 -8.50
CA LYS A 402 -14.90 -22.84 -7.55
C LYS A 402 -16.11 -22.29 -6.81
N THR A 403 -16.24 -20.97 -6.69
CA THR A 403 -17.46 -20.35 -6.19
C THR A 403 -18.67 -20.67 -7.06
N SER A 404 -18.49 -20.76 -8.38
CA SER A 404 -19.57 -21.23 -9.25
C SER A 404 -19.97 -22.69 -8.97
N ASN A 405 -19.00 -23.57 -8.69
CA ASN A 405 -19.27 -24.94 -8.25
C ASN A 405 -20.05 -24.97 -6.93
N GLU A 406 -19.68 -24.12 -5.98
CA GLU A 406 -20.34 -24.03 -4.70
C GLU A 406 -21.79 -23.53 -4.84
N ILE A 407 -22.03 -22.51 -5.67
CA ILE A 407 -23.38 -22.00 -5.95
C ILE A 407 -24.26 -23.11 -6.56
N GLU A 408 -23.75 -23.88 -7.53
CA GLU A 408 -24.48 -25.03 -8.09
C GLU A 408 -24.84 -26.05 -7.01
N THR A 409 -23.87 -26.41 -6.17
CA THR A 409 -24.07 -27.36 -5.05
C THR A 409 -25.13 -26.87 -4.08
N GLN A 410 -25.07 -25.60 -3.68
CA GLN A 410 -26.03 -25.02 -2.75
C GLN A 410 -27.43 -24.90 -3.37
N CYS A 411 -27.55 -24.58 -4.65
CA CYS A 411 -28.85 -24.54 -5.32
C CYS A 411 -29.46 -25.93 -5.56
N ALA A 412 -28.66 -26.99 -5.58
CA ALA A 412 -29.08 -28.38 -5.72
C ALA A 412 -29.51 -29.04 -4.39
N GLY A 413 -30.00 -28.26 -3.42
CA GLY A 413 -30.48 -28.75 -2.13
C GLY A 413 -29.48 -28.60 -0.98
N GLY A 414 -28.49 -27.72 -1.11
CA GLY A 414 -27.56 -27.40 -0.03
C GLY A 414 -28.18 -26.53 1.08
N SER A 415 -27.42 -26.33 2.16
CA SER A 415 -27.88 -25.63 3.36
C SER A 415 -28.21 -24.15 3.11
N LEU A 416 -27.61 -23.53 2.09
CA LEU A 416 -27.82 -22.12 1.74
C LEU A 416 -28.87 -21.91 0.63
N GLN A 417 -29.53 -22.99 0.15
CA GLN A 417 -30.48 -22.92 -0.97
C GLN A 417 -31.57 -21.85 -0.74
N TRP A 418 -32.12 -21.77 0.47
CA TRP A 418 -33.20 -20.82 0.79
C TRP A 418 -32.71 -19.37 0.74
N ILE A 419 -31.47 -19.09 1.16
CA ILE A 419 -30.85 -17.76 1.13
C ILE A 419 -30.61 -17.37 -0.32
N LEU A 420 -29.99 -18.27 -1.08
CA LEU A 420 -29.65 -18.04 -2.48
C LEU A 420 -30.89 -17.90 -3.36
N THR A 421 -31.98 -18.62 -3.06
CA THR A 421 -33.28 -18.43 -3.72
C THR A 421 -33.82 -17.03 -3.48
N LYS A 422 -33.80 -16.54 -2.23
CA LYS A 422 -34.21 -15.16 -1.91
C LYS A 422 -33.34 -14.11 -2.57
N ALA A 423 -32.03 -14.38 -2.70
CA ALA A 423 -31.09 -13.51 -3.41
C ALA A 423 -31.21 -13.61 -4.95
N GLY A 424 -32.11 -14.45 -5.49
CA GLY A 424 -32.26 -14.66 -6.93
C GLY A 424 -31.07 -15.37 -7.58
N ARG A 425 -30.30 -16.12 -6.80
CA ARG A 425 -29.15 -16.94 -7.24
C ARG A 425 -29.52 -18.41 -7.47
N CYS A 426 -30.64 -18.86 -6.92
CA CYS A 426 -31.25 -20.16 -7.24
C CYS A 426 -32.59 -20.01 -7.98
N PRO A 427 -32.88 -20.85 -8.98
CA PRO A 427 -31.95 -21.81 -9.59
C PRO A 427 -30.77 -21.09 -10.27
N THR A 428 -29.59 -21.70 -10.21
CA THR A 428 -28.39 -21.13 -10.82
C THR A 428 -28.59 -21.00 -12.32
N THR A 429 -28.19 -19.86 -12.89
CA THR A 429 -28.36 -19.58 -14.31
C THR A 429 -27.17 -20.06 -15.14
N GLU A 430 -27.37 -20.18 -16.45
CA GLU A 430 -26.34 -20.69 -17.38
C GLU A 430 -25.04 -19.89 -17.32
N GLY A 431 -25.12 -18.56 -17.18
CA GLY A 431 -23.94 -17.70 -17.07
C GLY A 431 -23.03 -18.13 -15.91
N TYR A 432 -23.59 -18.31 -14.71
CA TYR A 432 -22.83 -18.81 -13.56
C TYR A 432 -22.35 -20.25 -13.79
N LEU A 433 -23.20 -21.16 -14.26
CA LEU A 433 -22.82 -22.57 -14.48
C LEU A 433 -21.72 -22.74 -15.54
N SER A 434 -21.62 -21.82 -16.49
CA SER A 434 -20.62 -21.86 -17.56
C SER A 434 -19.19 -21.55 -17.08
N ILE A 435 -19.04 -20.88 -15.93
CA ILE A 435 -17.72 -20.50 -15.37
C ILE A 435 -17.26 -21.42 -14.23
N ARG A 436 -17.87 -22.61 -14.07
CA ARG A 436 -17.38 -23.62 -13.12
C ARG A 436 -15.93 -23.98 -13.39
N HIS A 437 -15.21 -24.35 -12.33
CA HIS A 437 -13.80 -24.69 -12.44
C HIS A 437 -13.58 -25.82 -13.46
N GLN A 438 -12.58 -25.67 -14.32
CA GLN A 438 -12.36 -26.54 -15.47
C GLN A 438 -12.14 -28.02 -15.07
N SER A 439 -11.72 -28.30 -13.83
CA SER A 439 -11.56 -29.68 -13.35
C SER A 439 -12.89 -30.44 -13.14
N THR A 440 -14.02 -29.74 -13.10
CA THR A 440 -15.34 -30.32 -12.79
C THR A 440 -16.29 -30.34 -13.99
N VAL A 441 -15.85 -29.86 -15.15
CA VAL A 441 -16.69 -29.73 -16.36
C VAL A 441 -16.32 -30.79 -17.40
N SER A 442 -17.16 -30.90 -18.44
CA SER A 442 -16.95 -31.87 -19.53
C SER A 442 -15.63 -31.63 -20.27
N GLY A 443 -15.15 -32.65 -20.99
CA GLY A 443 -13.96 -32.53 -21.84
C GLY A 443 -14.10 -31.43 -22.91
N GLU A 444 -15.31 -31.23 -23.43
CA GLU A 444 -15.63 -30.16 -24.37
C GLU A 444 -15.47 -28.77 -23.75
N MET A 445 -16.05 -28.53 -22.58
CA MET A 445 -15.92 -27.24 -21.89
C MET A 445 -14.47 -26.97 -21.46
N ARG A 446 -13.71 -28.00 -21.06
CA ARG A 446 -12.26 -27.86 -20.80
C ARG A 446 -11.49 -27.42 -22.04
N ALA A 447 -11.85 -27.93 -23.23
CA ALA A 447 -11.22 -27.51 -24.49
C ALA A 447 -11.54 -26.04 -24.79
N GLN A 448 -12.77 -25.58 -24.52
CA GLN A 448 -13.15 -24.17 -24.65
C GLN A 448 -12.33 -23.28 -23.70
N PHE A 449 -12.16 -23.68 -22.43
CA PHE A 449 -11.30 -22.93 -21.49
C PHE A 449 -9.86 -22.84 -22.00
N ALA A 450 -9.27 -23.96 -22.45
CA ALA A 450 -7.92 -23.98 -22.99
C ALA A 450 -7.77 -23.06 -24.23
N ALA A 451 -8.79 -23.02 -25.08
CA ALA A 451 -8.82 -22.13 -26.23
C ALA A 451 -8.86 -20.64 -25.84
N ALA A 452 -9.75 -20.25 -24.91
CA ALA A 452 -9.83 -18.89 -24.41
C ALA A 452 -8.53 -18.46 -23.69
N GLN A 453 -7.93 -19.37 -22.90
CA GLN A 453 -6.62 -19.17 -22.27
C GLN A 453 -5.53 -18.87 -23.30
N ALA A 454 -5.46 -19.65 -24.39
CA ALA A 454 -4.47 -19.45 -25.44
C ALA A 454 -4.62 -18.10 -26.16
N VAL A 455 -5.86 -17.67 -26.42
CA VAL A 455 -6.13 -16.34 -26.99
C VAL A 455 -5.70 -15.25 -26.02
N ARG A 456 -6.10 -15.34 -24.74
CA ARG A 456 -5.73 -14.33 -23.74
C ARG A 456 -4.21 -14.24 -23.56
N ALA A 457 -3.52 -15.38 -23.47
CA ALA A 457 -2.05 -15.41 -23.37
C ALA A 457 -1.36 -14.78 -24.58
N LYS A 458 -1.96 -14.87 -25.77
CA LYS A 458 -1.42 -14.28 -27.00
C LYS A 458 -1.63 -12.76 -27.08
N TYR A 459 -2.76 -12.25 -26.59
CA TYR A 459 -3.17 -10.87 -26.88
C TYR A 459 -3.31 -9.95 -25.67
N ALA A 460 -3.46 -10.45 -24.44
CA ALA A 460 -3.58 -9.58 -23.27
C ALA A 460 -2.24 -8.93 -22.90
N ASN A 461 -2.28 -7.63 -22.63
CA ASN A 461 -1.09 -6.80 -22.38
C ASN A 461 -0.86 -6.55 -20.89
N ARG A 462 -1.95 -6.46 -20.11
CA ARG A 462 -1.95 -6.14 -18.68
C ARG A 462 -2.97 -6.98 -17.95
N LEU A 463 -2.62 -7.42 -16.76
CA LEU A 463 -3.46 -8.28 -15.94
C LEU A 463 -3.55 -7.68 -14.55
N LEU A 464 -4.73 -7.74 -13.94
CA LEU A 464 -4.95 -7.46 -12.53
C LEU A 464 -5.65 -8.66 -11.91
N CYS A 465 -5.05 -9.21 -10.87
CA CYS A 465 -5.54 -10.38 -10.15
C CYS A 465 -5.60 -10.07 -8.66
N GLY A 466 -6.80 -10.22 -8.08
CA GLY A 466 -7.00 -10.09 -6.65
C GLY A 466 -6.52 -11.33 -5.89
N THR A 467 -6.04 -11.12 -4.66
CA THR A 467 -5.51 -12.19 -3.78
C THR A 467 -6.17 -12.22 -2.41
N ASN A 468 -7.12 -11.32 -2.14
CA ASN A 468 -7.76 -11.20 -0.83
C ASN A 468 -9.27 -10.99 -0.95
N ALA A 469 -10.05 -11.98 -0.53
CA ALA A 469 -11.52 -11.95 -0.59
C ALA A 469 -12.18 -10.82 0.20
N PHE A 470 -11.53 -10.29 1.24
CA PHE A 470 -12.06 -9.09 1.88
C PHE A 470 -11.74 -7.84 1.06
N GLY A 471 -10.50 -7.73 0.59
CA GLY A 471 -10.04 -6.63 -0.24
C GLY A 471 -10.16 -5.26 0.44
N ILE A 472 -10.51 -4.23 -0.32
CA ILE A 472 -10.73 -2.86 0.17
C ILE A 472 -11.98 -2.83 1.04
N THR A 473 -11.95 -2.11 2.16
CA THR A 473 -13.08 -2.00 3.07
C THR A 473 -14.27 -1.30 2.39
N SER A 474 -15.35 -2.04 2.16
CA SER A 474 -16.56 -1.60 1.45
C SER A 474 -17.79 -2.33 2.00
N GLY A 475 -18.98 -1.93 1.56
CA GLY A 475 -20.24 -2.61 1.92
C GLY A 475 -20.34 -4.07 1.44
N LYS A 476 -19.45 -4.53 0.54
CA LYS A 476 -19.44 -5.90 0.00
C LYS A 476 -18.33 -6.78 0.53
N SER A 477 -17.32 -6.23 1.21
CA SER A 477 -16.11 -6.96 1.60
C SER A 477 -16.38 -8.17 2.48
N LEU A 478 -17.31 -8.04 3.45
CA LEU A 478 -17.69 -9.17 4.32
C LEU A 478 -18.48 -10.25 3.58
N GLU A 479 -19.38 -9.85 2.68
CA GLU A 479 -20.14 -10.80 1.84
C GLU A 479 -19.18 -11.64 1.00
N VAL A 480 -18.23 -11.00 0.31
CA VAL A 480 -17.24 -11.68 -0.53
C VAL A 480 -16.30 -12.57 0.27
N LEU A 481 -15.87 -12.12 1.46
CA LEU A 481 -15.04 -12.94 2.36
C LEU A 481 -15.75 -14.24 2.77
N VAL A 482 -17.04 -14.16 3.13
CA VAL A 482 -17.83 -15.34 3.50
C VAL A 482 -17.97 -16.29 2.31
N VAL A 483 -18.29 -15.74 1.14
CA VAL A 483 -18.41 -16.52 -0.11
C VAL A 483 -17.09 -17.24 -0.42
N GLY A 484 -15.95 -16.55 -0.35
CA GLY A 484 -14.63 -17.17 -0.59
C GLY A 484 -14.34 -18.31 0.39
N LYS A 485 -14.66 -18.14 1.69
CA LYS A 485 -14.44 -19.17 2.72
C LYS A 485 -15.25 -20.46 2.49
N ILE A 486 -16.45 -20.35 1.92
CA ILE A 486 -17.29 -21.52 1.63
C ILE A 486 -17.04 -22.13 0.25
N SER A 487 -16.33 -21.42 -0.65
CA SER A 487 -16.13 -21.83 -2.05
C SER A 487 -15.06 -22.90 -2.27
N HIS A 488 -14.44 -23.41 -1.20
CA HIS A 488 -13.45 -24.49 -1.25
C HIS A 488 -12.28 -24.27 -2.25
N HIS A 489 -11.77 -23.04 -2.32
CA HIS A 489 -10.58 -22.65 -3.09
C HIS A 489 -9.34 -23.52 -2.79
N ASP A 490 -8.48 -23.74 -3.79
CA ASP A 490 -7.31 -24.63 -3.65
C ASP A 490 -6.19 -24.03 -2.79
N ASP A 491 -6.10 -22.70 -2.75
CA ASP A 491 -5.06 -21.92 -2.07
C ASP A 491 -5.72 -20.73 -1.36
N PRO A 492 -5.13 -20.14 -0.31
CA PRO A 492 -5.66 -18.92 0.32
C PRO A 492 -5.61 -17.65 -0.56
N THR A 493 -4.92 -17.65 -1.70
CA THR A 493 -4.77 -16.50 -2.61
C THR A 493 -5.89 -16.44 -3.65
N TYR A 494 -6.98 -15.78 -3.29
CA TYR A 494 -8.15 -15.57 -4.14
C TYR A 494 -8.84 -14.25 -3.85
N ASP A 495 -9.54 -13.72 -4.85
CA ASP A 495 -10.30 -12.47 -4.74
C ASP A 495 -11.72 -12.66 -4.16
N GLY A 496 -12.05 -13.89 -3.77
CA GLY A 496 -13.33 -14.32 -3.19
C GLY A 496 -14.20 -15.11 -4.15
N PHE A 497 -13.92 -15.01 -5.46
CA PHE A 497 -14.60 -15.77 -6.50
C PHE A 497 -13.63 -16.55 -7.40
N VAL A 498 -12.44 -16.00 -7.63
CA VAL A 498 -11.47 -16.51 -8.59
C VAL A 498 -10.11 -16.66 -7.89
N ASP A 499 -9.54 -17.86 -8.00
CA ASP A 499 -8.19 -18.14 -7.54
C ASP A 499 -7.15 -17.32 -8.33
N PHE A 500 -6.09 -16.87 -7.66
CA PHE A 500 -4.99 -16.17 -8.32
C PHE A 500 -4.37 -17.01 -9.45
N SER A 501 -4.29 -18.33 -9.28
CA SER A 501 -3.82 -19.28 -10.31
C SER A 501 -4.72 -19.28 -11.56
N SER A 502 -6.04 -19.22 -11.37
CA SER A 502 -7.01 -19.08 -12.46
C SER A 502 -6.83 -17.73 -13.14
N CYS A 503 -6.69 -16.64 -12.40
CA CYS A 503 -6.51 -15.30 -12.98
C CYS A 503 -5.18 -15.10 -13.72
N SER A 504 -4.08 -15.66 -13.21
CA SER A 504 -2.75 -15.54 -13.79
C SER A 504 -2.46 -16.59 -14.89
N GLN A 505 -3.40 -17.49 -15.18
CA GLN A 505 -3.23 -18.59 -16.12
C GLN A 505 -2.70 -18.14 -17.49
N GLY A 506 -1.59 -18.76 -17.92
CA GLY A 506 -0.93 -18.45 -19.19
C GLY A 506 0.10 -17.32 -19.13
N PHE A 507 0.34 -16.73 -17.94
CA PHE A 507 1.32 -15.66 -17.74
C PHE A 507 2.38 -16.06 -16.71
N ASP A 508 3.57 -15.47 -16.87
CA ASP A 508 4.69 -15.65 -15.94
C ASP A 508 4.41 -14.91 -14.63
N ARG A 509 4.18 -15.67 -13.55
CA ARG A 509 3.88 -15.13 -12.21
C ARG A 509 5.00 -14.24 -11.67
N THR A 510 6.24 -14.39 -12.13
CA THR A 510 7.37 -13.54 -11.69
C THR A 510 7.27 -12.10 -12.21
N LYS A 511 6.40 -11.84 -13.19
CA LYS A 511 6.11 -10.51 -13.73
C LYS A 511 4.95 -9.80 -13.03
N PHE A 512 4.34 -10.46 -12.05
CA PHE A 512 3.37 -9.81 -11.18
C PHE A 512 4.09 -9.02 -10.10
N GLY A 513 3.58 -7.82 -9.83
CA GLY A 513 4.07 -6.94 -8.79
C GLY A 513 2.93 -6.37 -7.97
N THR A 514 3.26 -5.93 -6.77
CA THR A 514 2.31 -5.39 -5.78
C THR A 514 2.30 -3.87 -5.74
N ASP A 515 3.12 -3.18 -6.54
CA ASP A 515 3.17 -1.72 -6.61
C ASP A 515 2.32 -1.20 -7.76
N ALA A 516 1.24 -0.48 -7.45
CA ALA A 516 0.30 0.02 -8.46
C ALA A 516 0.94 0.96 -9.51
N ALA A 517 2.00 1.69 -9.18
CA ALA A 517 2.60 2.64 -10.11
C ALA A 517 3.54 1.97 -11.13
N THR A 518 4.06 0.78 -10.80
CA THR A 518 5.15 0.15 -11.55
C THR A 518 4.87 -1.28 -12.02
N ALA A 519 3.89 -1.98 -11.43
CA ALA A 519 3.59 -3.37 -11.76
C ALA A 519 3.10 -3.55 -13.20
N LEU A 520 3.76 -4.43 -13.96
CA LEU A 520 3.32 -4.82 -15.30
C LEU A 520 2.01 -5.61 -15.24
N HIS A 521 1.96 -6.63 -14.39
CA HIS A 521 0.75 -7.31 -13.99
C HIS A 521 0.57 -7.08 -12.49
N TYR A 522 -0.64 -6.74 -12.06
CA TYR A 522 -0.89 -6.34 -10.70
C TYR A 522 -1.42 -7.52 -9.89
N GLU A 523 -0.63 -7.90 -8.89
CA GLU A 523 -1.07 -8.81 -7.82
C GLU A 523 -1.54 -7.94 -6.67
N ALA A 524 -2.85 -7.87 -6.49
CA ALA A 524 -3.48 -6.88 -5.64
C ALA A 524 -4.21 -7.57 -4.47
N SER A 525 -4.01 -7.07 -3.26
CA SER A 525 -4.71 -7.52 -2.05
C SER A 525 -6.13 -6.92 -2.00
N ILE A 526 -6.90 -7.22 -3.03
CA ILE A 526 -8.25 -6.72 -3.30
C ILE A 526 -9.20 -7.88 -3.64
N ASN A 527 -10.50 -7.65 -3.50
CA ASN A 527 -11.53 -8.65 -3.79
C ASN A 527 -12.00 -8.57 -5.25
N HIS A 528 -12.92 -9.45 -5.63
CA HIS A 528 -13.38 -9.57 -7.00
C HIS A 528 -14.08 -8.30 -7.49
N TYR A 529 -14.85 -7.60 -6.64
CA TYR A 529 -15.54 -6.36 -7.03
C TYR A 529 -14.60 -5.16 -7.06
N ASP A 530 -13.60 -5.10 -6.18
CA ASP A 530 -12.56 -4.08 -6.23
C ASP A 530 -11.80 -4.13 -7.57
N SER A 531 -11.66 -5.33 -8.14
CA SER A 531 -10.99 -5.54 -9.42
C SER A 531 -11.74 -4.95 -10.62
N SER A 532 -13.01 -4.62 -10.49
CA SER A 532 -13.77 -3.82 -11.48
C SER A 532 -13.75 -2.33 -11.19
N PHE A 533 -12.88 -1.87 -10.27
CA PHE A 533 -12.74 -0.48 -9.83
C PHE A 533 -13.92 0.06 -9.02
N LEU A 534 -14.90 -0.79 -8.70
CA LEU A 534 -16.16 -0.40 -8.07
C LEU A 534 -15.97 0.39 -6.77
N ASN A 535 -15.00 -0.02 -5.96
CA ASN A 535 -14.72 0.57 -4.65
C ASN A 535 -13.53 1.56 -4.65
N GLY A 536 -12.99 1.89 -5.81
CA GLY A 536 -11.86 2.80 -5.93
C GLY A 536 -10.55 2.22 -5.38
N ASP A 537 -9.78 3.04 -4.66
CA ASP A 537 -8.46 2.73 -4.12
C ASP A 537 -8.42 2.75 -2.59
N GLY A 538 -7.63 1.85 -2.01
CA GLY A 538 -7.37 1.75 -0.58
C GLY A 538 -6.46 2.86 -0.04
N TRP A 539 -6.71 3.23 1.22
CA TRP A 539 -5.97 4.25 1.99
C TRP A 539 -4.60 3.79 2.47
N TRP A 540 -4.24 2.54 2.24
CA TRP A 540 -2.94 1.99 2.59
C TRP A 540 -2.68 0.80 1.67
N GLY A 541 -1.43 0.40 1.55
CA GLY A 541 -1.05 -0.75 0.73
C GLY A 541 -0.86 -0.31 -0.71
N ALA A 542 0.35 -0.46 -1.22
CA ALA A 542 0.63 -0.25 -2.65
C ALA A 542 -0.13 -1.26 -3.53
N ASP A 543 -0.55 -2.38 -2.96
CA ASP A 543 -1.27 -3.51 -3.54
C ASP A 543 -2.80 -3.41 -3.42
N ARG A 544 -3.32 -2.24 -3.01
CA ARG A 544 -4.75 -2.01 -2.80
C ARG A 544 -5.28 -0.84 -3.64
N LYS A 545 -4.65 -0.55 -4.77
CA LYS A 545 -4.94 0.64 -5.61
C LYS A 545 -5.23 0.27 -7.07
N PRO A 546 -6.33 -0.45 -7.35
CA PRO A 546 -6.66 -0.91 -8.71
C PRO A 546 -6.84 0.24 -9.70
N VAL A 547 -7.45 1.37 -9.30
CA VAL A 547 -7.66 2.53 -10.19
C VAL A 547 -6.31 3.18 -10.51
N LYS A 548 -5.45 3.36 -9.50
CA LYS A 548 -4.07 3.85 -9.74
C LYS A 548 -3.33 2.99 -10.73
N TRP A 549 -3.39 1.68 -10.54
CA TRP A 549 -2.71 0.76 -11.42
C TRP A 549 -3.20 0.92 -12.85
N PHE A 550 -4.51 1.03 -13.06
CA PHE A 550 -5.07 1.23 -14.39
C PHE A 550 -4.59 2.53 -15.04
N GLU A 551 -4.54 3.64 -14.29
CA GLU A 551 -3.99 4.92 -14.77
C GLU A 551 -2.50 4.82 -15.16
N CYS A 552 -1.73 3.99 -14.44
CA CYS A 552 -0.28 3.92 -14.58
C CYS A 552 0.23 2.80 -15.52
N ALA A 553 -0.60 1.80 -15.80
CA ALA A 553 -0.19 0.58 -16.49
C ALA A 553 0.08 0.76 -17.99
N LEU A 554 -0.46 1.80 -18.63
CA LEU A 554 -0.59 1.93 -20.08
C LEU A 554 0.11 3.14 -20.72
#